data_AF-A0A316EKT9-F1
#
_entry.id   AF-A0A316EKT9-F1
#
_cell.length_a   1.000
_cell.length_b   1.000
_cell.length_c   1.000
_cell.angle_alpha   90.00
_cell.angle_beta   90.00
_cell.angle_gamma   90.00
#
_symmetry.space_group_name_H-M   'P 1'
#
loop_
_entity.id
_entity.type
_entity.pdbx_description
1 polymer ?
#
loop_
_entity_poly.entity_id
_entity_poly.type
_entity_poly.pdbx_seq_one_letter_code
_entity_poly.pdbx_strand_id
1 'polypeptide(L)'
;MPIEGLHAEWLNTRQELVRRLCGRESLGLLPPHPPRVHFTYLDPDHLAAGRRRHDSVTIGDTASPMYLPQIVVISENKDTAIHFPPLTSAIGVEGMGRGAGAIAALPWLAAAQHVFYWGDMDADGLEILNEFRAAGVPATSLFMDMAAFERWGHLGTNEDRFGKPLSAREQRPVPFLTTDESALYAGLTSRSWEHHRRVEQERIPLAVALSQVETLTARAPYGLGDAYPLAGRFSAPNDPVVTNALDDWPPADHAER
;
A
#
# COMPACT_ATOMS: atom_id res chain seq x y z
N MET A 1 19.50 20.52 -5.19
CA MET A 1 20.05 21.84 -5.53
C MET A 1 19.53 22.86 -4.54
N PRO A 2 20.35 23.35 -3.60
CA PRO A 2 19.96 24.52 -2.83
C PRO A 2 20.02 25.74 -3.75
N ILE A 3 18.87 26.41 -3.95
CA ILE A 3 18.80 27.72 -4.62
C ILE A 3 18.31 28.70 -3.56
N GLU A 4 19.04 29.81 -3.40
CA GLU A 4 18.70 30.83 -2.40
C GLU A 4 17.26 31.33 -2.59
N GLY A 5 16.49 31.37 -1.50
CA GLY A 5 15.07 31.76 -1.51
C GLY A 5 14.09 30.71 -2.05
N LEU A 6 14.56 29.53 -2.47
CA LEU A 6 13.73 28.49 -3.08
C LEU A 6 13.92 27.15 -2.36
N HIS A 7 12.88 26.70 -1.65
CA HIS A 7 12.88 25.37 -1.02
C HIS A 7 12.60 24.27 -2.06
N ALA A 8 13.08 23.05 -1.82
CA ALA A 8 12.96 21.93 -2.76
C ALA A 8 11.51 21.63 -3.19
N GLU A 9 10.55 21.83 -2.29
CA GLU A 9 9.11 21.65 -2.55
C GLU A 9 8.54 22.64 -3.57
N TRP A 10 9.09 23.85 -3.63
CA TRP A 10 8.69 24.86 -4.61
C TRP A 10 8.99 24.38 -6.03
N LEU A 11 10.16 23.76 -6.21
CA LEU A 11 10.58 23.26 -7.52
C LEU A 11 9.73 22.04 -7.92
N ASN A 12 9.42 21.14 -7.00
CA ASN A 12 8.61 19.95 -7.26
C ASN A 12 7.24 20.28 -7.88
N THR A 13 6.64 21.41 -7.52
CA THR A 13 5.33 21.85 -8.02
C THR A 13 5.42 22.76 -9.25
N ARG A 14 6.62 23.16 -9.69
CA ARG A 14 6.83 24.18 -10.73
C ARG A 14 7.83 23.78 -11.81
N GLN A 15 8.21 22.50 -11.88
CA GLN A 15 9.24 22.02 -12.82
C GLN A 15 8.90 22.36 -14.28
N GLU A 16 7.64 22.21 -14.70
CA GLU A 16 7.21 22.53 -16.07
C GLU A 16 7.35 24.01 -16.40
N LEU A 17 6.97 24.89 -15.47
CA LEU A 17 7.13 26.34 -15.62
C LEU A 17 8.63 26.70 -15.78
N VAL A 18 9.49 26.14 -14.93
CA VAL A 18 10.94 26.38 -14.99
C VAL A 18 11.54 25.82 -16.29
N ARG A 19 11.13 24.64 -16.73
CA ARG A 19 11.53 24.05 -18.03
C ARG A 19 11.27 25.00 -19.18
N ARG A 20 10.05 25.56 -19.23
CA ARG A 20 9.61 26.50 -20.27
C ARG A 20 10.39 27.80 -20.22
N LEU A 21 10.56 28.40 -19.04
CA LEU A 21 11.29 29.67 -18.89
C LEU A 21 12.77 29.55 -19.24
N CYS A 22 13.41 28.43 -18.92
CA CYS A 22 14.81 28.18 -19.23
C CYS A 22 15.03 27.67 -20.66
N GLY A 23 13.98 27.41 -21.44
CA GLY A 23 14.08 26.85 -22.79
C GLY A 23 14.75 25.48 -22.84
N ARG A 24 14.67 24.68 -21.77
CA ARG A 24 15.32 23.36 -21.69
C ARG A 24 14.29 22.25 -21.82
N GLU A 25 14.65 21.15 -22.49
CA GLU A 25 13.83 19.94 -22.58
C GLU A 25 13.72 19.17 -21.25
N SER A 26 14.71 19.32 -20.39
CA SER A 26 14.74 18.75 -19.04
C SER A 26 15.54 19.65 -18.11
N LEU A 27 15.20 19.62 -16.83
CA LEU A 27 15.98 20.28 -15.79
C LEU A 27 17.18 19.44 -15.34
N GLY A 28 17.31 18.19 -15.81
CA GLY A 28 18.39 17.28 -15.41
C GLY A 28 18.34 16.90 -13.92
N LEU A 29 17.14 16.94 -13.31
CA LEU A 29 16.96 16.54 -11.92
C LEU A 29 17.13 15.02 -11.81
N LEU A 30 17.73 14.58 -10.70
CA LEU A 30 17.72 13.17 -10.35
C LEU A 30 16.28 12.67 -10.24
N PRO A 31 16.03 11.39 -10.57
CA PRO A 31 14.71 10.80 -10.36
C PRO A 31 14.28 10.95 -8.89
N PRO A 32 12.97 11.01 -8.63
CA PRO A 32 12.46 10.99 -7.27
C PRO A 32 13.07 9.85 -6.47
N HIS A 33 13.26 10.06 -5.16
CA HIS A 33 13.70 8.99 -4.28
C HIS A 33 12.78 7.78 -4.44
N PRO A 34 13.32 6.56 -4.50
CA PRO A 34 12.49 5.38 -4.56
C PRO A 34 11.54 5.35 -3.36
N PRO A 35 10.27 4.95 -3.55
CA PRO A 35 9.32 4.90 -2.46
C PRO A 35 9.79 3.92 -1.38
N ARG A 36 9.41 4.19 -0.13
CA ARG A 36 9.66 3.31 1.00
C ARG A 36 8.35 2.78 1.53
N VAL A 37 8.36 1.53 1.96
CA VAL A 37 7.26 0.90 2.67
C VAL A 37 7.69 0.68 4.10
N HIS A 38 6.97 1.30 5.03
CA HIS A 38 7.17 1.16 6.47
C HIS A 38 6.23 0.11 7.02
N PHE A 39 6.74 -0.74 7.92
CA PHE A 39 5.94 -1.81 8.49
C PHE A 39 6.34 -2.17 9.92
N THR A 40 5.41 -2.82 10.62
CA THR A 40 5.50 -3.21 12.02
C THR A 40 5.26 -4.71 12.14
N TYR A 41 6.17 -5.42 12.80
CA TYR A 41 5.99 -6.84 13.13
C TYR A 41 4.94 -6.99 14.22
N LEU A 42 3.94 -7.85 13.99
CA LEU A 42 2.82 -8.07 14.91
C LEU A 42 2.88 -9.44 15.59
N ASP A 43 3.74 -10.34 15.12
CA ASP A 43 3.83 -11.70 15.64
C ASP A 43 4.26 -11.71 17.13
N PRO A 44 3.46 -12.31 18.04
CA PRO A 44 3.76 -12.32 19.46
C PRO A 44 5.11 -12.98 19.82
N ASP A 45 5.51 -14.04 19.12
CA ASP A 45 6.78 -14.73 19.37
C ASP A 45 7.97 -13.87 18.91
N HIS A 46 7.80 -13.13 17.81
CA HIS A 46 8.78 -12.13 17.37
C HIS A 46 8.91 -10.97 18.35
N LEU A 47 7.78 -10.47 18.87
CA LEU A 47 7.76 -9.39 19.86
C LEU A 47 8.38 -9.84 21.19
N ALA A 48 8.07 -11.05 21.66
CA ALA A 48 8.61 -11.61 22.90
C ALA A 48 10.13 -11.82 22.84
N ALA A 49 10.69 -12.04 21.64
CA ALA A 49 12.13 -12.20 21.43
C ALA A 49 12.94 -10.89 21.52
N GLY A 50 12.31 -9.73 21.76
CA GLY A 50 13.00 -8.44 21.90
C GLY A 50 13.67 -7.95 20.62
N ARG A 51 13.25 -8.47 19.45
CA ARG A 51 13.75 -8.04 18.14
C ARG A 51 13.16 -6.69 17.75
N ARG A 52 13.69 -6.09 16.66
CA ARG A 52 13.13 -4.84 16.12
C ARG A 52 11.64 -5.00 15.84
N ARG A 53 10.86 -3.99 16.24
CA ARG A 53 9.42 -3.95 16.04
C ARG A 53 9.03 -3.25 14.72
N HIS A 54 9.80 -2.24 14.32
CA HIS A 54 9.53 -1.44 13.12
C HIS A 54 10.66 -1.61 12.11
N ASP A 55 10.31 -1.52 10.84
CA ASP A 55 11.20 -1.75 9.73
C ASP A 55 10.74 -1.00 8.47
N SER A 56 11.61 -0.94 7.46
CA SER A 56 11.26 -0.34 6.18
C SER A 56 12.03 -0.96 5.03
N VAL A 57 11.40 -1.06 3.87
CA VAL A 57 12.04 -1.47 2.62
C VAL A 57 11.92 -0.36 1.58
N THR A 58 13.01 -0.07 0.88
CA THR A 58 13.02 0.82 -0.28
C THR A 58 12.71 0.01 -1.53
N ILE A 59 11.77 0.47 -2.36
CA ILE A 59 11.43 -0.25 -3.59
C ILE A 59 12.63 -0.27 -4.53
N GLY A 60 12.98 -1.48 -5.00
CA GLY A 60 14.19 -1.76 -5.77
C GLY A 60 15.27 -2.47 -4.95
N ASP A 61 15.22 -2.41 -3.62
CA ASP A 61 16.15 -3.15 -2.77
C ASP A 61 15.78 -4.63 -2.70
N THR A 62 16.79 -5.48 -2.63
CA THR A 62 16.60 -6.90 -2.28
C THR A 62 16.62 -7.03 -0.76
N ALA A 63 15.48 -6.83 -0.12
CA ALA A 63 15.32 -6.99 1.32
C ALA A 63 14.04 -7.77 1.65
N SER A 64 14.18 -8.74 2.56
CA SER A 64 13.04 -9.51 3.09
C SER A 64 12.80 -9.14 4.56
N PRO A 65 11.55 -9.20 5.03
CA PRO A 65 11.24 -9.08 6.45
C PRO A 65 11.91 -10.18 7.28
N MET A 66 11.96 -9.99 8.61
CA MET A 66 12.54 -10.96 9.55
C MET A 66 11.86 -12.33 9.51
N TYR A 67 10.61 -12.39 9.04
CA TYR A 67 9.87 -13.60 8.71
C TYR A 67 8.92 -13.30 7.55
N LEU A 68 8.57 -14.31 6.76
CA LEU A 68 7.53 -14.18 5.74
C LEU A 68 6.16 -14.18 6.42
N PRO A 69 5.36 -13.10 6.32
CA PRO A 69 4.05 -13.04 6.96
C PRO A 69 3.04 -13.92 6.21
N GLN A 70 2.14 -14.55 6.96
CA GLN A 70 0.92 -15.13 6.41
C GLN A 70 -0.17 -14.06 6.27
N ILE A 71 -0.16 -13.06 7.14
CA ILE A 71 -1.16 -11.99 7.19
C ILE A 71 -0.47 -10.64 7.03
N VAL A 72 -0.96 -9.81 6.13
CA VAL A 72 -0.55 -8.42 5.98
C VAL A 72 -1.77 -7.54 6.22
N VAL A 73 -1.65 -6.55 7.11
CA VAL A 73 -2.68 -5.54 7.35
C VAL A 73 -2.15 -4.18 6.90
N ILE A 74 -2.59 -3.71 5.74
CA ILE A 74 -2.26 -2.39 5.21
C ILE A 74 -3.26 -1.40 5.80
N SER A 75 -2.79 -0.44 6.60
CA SER A 75 -3.64 0.60 7.19
C SER A 75 -3.23 1.97 6.67
N GLU A 76 -4.18 2.78 6.15
CA GLU A 76 -3.86 4.09 5.57
C GLU A 76 -3.31 5.09 6.60
N ASN A 77 -3.95 5.17 7.76
CA ASN A 77 -3.48 5.90 8.93
C ASN A 77 -2.28 5.18 9.57
N LYS A 78 -1.18 5.93 9.70
CA LYS A 78 0.08 5.47 10.29
C LYS A 78 -0.06 4.97 11.73
N ASP A 79 -0.82 5.66 12.56
CA ASP A 79 -0.96 5.30 13.98
C ASP A 79 -1.66 3.94 14.11
N THR A 80 -2.69 3.70 13.29
CA THR A 80 -3.37 2.39 13.26
C THR A 80 -2.45 1.27 12.76
N ALA A 81 -1.55 1.53 11.80
CA ALA A 81 -0.56 0.55 11.34
C ALA A 81 0.48 0.22 12.42
N ILE A 82 0.98 1.24 13.13
CA ILE A 82 2.01 1.09 14.18
C ILE A 82 1.46 0.41 15.43
N HIS A 83 0.23 0.76 15.80
CA HIS A 83 -0.42 0.30 17.02
C HIS A 83 -1.35 -0.90 16.82
N PHE A 84 -1.41 -1.47 15.61
CA PHE A 84 -2.24 -2.63 15.35
C PHE A 84 -1.94 -3.75 16.37
N PRO A 85 -2.97 -4.40 16.95
CA PRO A 85 -2.76 -5.38 18.00
C PRO A 85 -1.88 -6.57 17.54
N PRO A 86 -1.19 -7.25 18.47
CA PRO A 86 -0.43 -8.44 18.15
C PRO A 86 -1.27 -9.51 17.45
N LEU A 87 -0.73 -10.11 16.40
CA LEU A 87 -1.38 -11.12 15.58
C LEU A 87 -0.31 -12.08 15.00
N THR A 88 -0.52 -13.38 15.20
CA THR A 88 0.44 -14.42 14.80
C THR A 88 0.73 -14.38 13.30
N SER A 89 2.02 -14.47 12.95
CA SER A 89 2.52 -14.45 11.58
C SER A 89 2.07 -13.23 10.76
N ALA A 90 1.77 -12.11 11.42
CA ALA A 90 1.24 -10.92 10.77
C ALA A 90 2.22 -9.73 10.76
N ILE A 91 2.11 -8.88 9.74
CA ILE A 91 2.80 -7.59 9.65
C ILE A 91 1.78 -6.49 9.36
N GLY A 92 1.86 -5.38 10.09
CA GLY A 92 1.12 -4.15 9.81
C GLY A 92 1.93 -3.24 8.88
N VAL A 93 1.32 -2.72 7.82
CA VAL A 93 1.98 -1.89 6.81
C VAL A 93 1.36 -0.49 6.79
N GLU A 94 2.19 0.54 6.84
CA GLU A 94 1.75 1.93 6.68
C GLU A 94 1.32 2.17 5.22
N GLY A 95 0.06 2.55 5.03
CA GLY A 95 -0.47 2.92 3.73
C GLY A 95 0.14 4.22 3.25
N MET A 96 0.77 4.19 2.07
CA MET A 96 1.47 5.33 1.49
C MET A 96 0.54 6.25 0.67
N GLY A 97 -0.75 6.35 1.02
CA GLY A 97 -1.78 6.96 0.16
C GLY A 97 -1.94 6.21 -1.17
N ARG A 98 -1.77 6.89 -2.31
CA ARG A 98 -1.74 6.30 -3.68
C ARG A 98 -0.47 5.48 -3.96
N GLY A 99 -0.07 4.62 -3.02
CA GLY A 99 1.16 3.84 -3.02
C GLY A 99 1.01 2.39 -3.52
N ALA A 100 -0.10 2.06 -4.19
CA ALA A 100 -0.41 0.71 -4.66
C ALA A 100 0.74 0.04 -5.42
N GLY A 101 1.42 0.79 -6.29
CA GLY A 101 2.56 0.28 -7.06
C GLY A 101 3.78 -0.10 -6.21
N ALA A 102 4.04 0.59 -5.09
CA ALA A 102 5.15 0.25 -4.21
C ALA A 102 4.88 -1.06 -3.45
N ILE A 103 3.66 -1.24 -2.96
CA ILE A 103 3.25 -2.44 -2.24
C ILE A 103 3.19 -3.65 -3.19
N ALA A 104 2.66 -3.48 -4.40
CA ALA A 104 2.65 -4.52 -5.42
C ALA A 104 4.06 -4.97 -5.84
N ALA A 105 5.05 -4.08 -5.74
CA ALA A 105 6.45 -4.38 -6.06
C ALA A 105 7.17 -5.21 -4.98
N LEU A 106 6.52 -5.55 -3.86
CA LEU A 106 7.07 -6.38 -2.79
C LEU A 106 6.46 -7.79 -2.84
N PRO A 107 7.15 -8.80 -3.43
CA PRO A 107 6.57 -10.13 -3.62
C PRO A 107 6.12 -10.80 -2.33
N TRP A 108 6.88 -10.65 -1.23
CA TRP A 108 6.54 -11.25 0.07
C TRP A 108 5.26 -10.66 0.68
N LEU A 109 4.89 -9.45 0.28
CA LEU A 109 3.68 -8.78 0.74
C LEU A 109 2.50 -9.21 -0.14
N ALA A 110 2.63 -9.07 -1.46
CA ALA A 110 1.58 -9.42 -2.40
C ALA A 110 1.23 -10.92 -2.43
N ALA A 111 2.19 -11.79 -2.08
CA ALA A 111 2.02 -13.23 -1.98
C ALA A 111 1.64 -13.74 -0.58
N ALA A 112 1.44 -12.85 0.40
CA ALA A 112 0.94 -13.26 1.70
C ALA A 112 -0.45 -13.91 1.55
N GLN A 113 -0.72 -14.93 2.35
CA GLN A 113 -1.96 -15.71 2.26
C GLN A 113 -3.21 -14.83 2.46
N HIS A 114 -3.12 -13.84 3.35
CA HIS A 114 -4.17 -12.87 3.59
C HIS A 114 -3.59 -11.46 3.54
N VAL A 115 -4.10 -10.64 2.62
CA VAL A 115 -3.79 -9.22 2.54
C VAL A 115 -5.07 -8.45 2.85
N PHE A 116 -5.05 -7.69 3.93
CA PHE A 116 -6.14 -6.81 4.34
C PHE A 116 -5.78 -5.35 4.05
N TYR A 117 -6.75 -4.58 3.56
CA TYR A 117 -6.65 -3.14 3.43
C TYR A 117 -7.68 -2.48 4.33
N TRP A 118 -7.23 -1.57 5.19
CA TRP A 118 -8.04 -0.75 6.05
C TRP A 118 -7.76 0.71 5.71
N GLY A 119 -8.77 1.34 5.10
CA GLY A 119 -8.77 2.75 4.75
C GLY A 119 -9.98 3.43 5.36
N ASP A 120 -10.07 4.74 5.14
CA ASP A 120 -11.27 5.50 5.47
C ASP A 120 -12.46 5.00 4.64
N MET A 121 -13.65 4.97 5.24
CA MET A 121 -14.89 4.80 4.47
C MET A 121 -15.25 6.13 3.82
N ASP A 122 -14.53 6.45 2.74
CA ASP A 122 -14.84 7.55 1.84
C ASP A 122 -14.58 7.14 0.38
N ALA A 123 -14.83 8.08 -0.54
CA ALA A 123 -14.64 7.82 -1.95
C ALA A 123 -13.15 7.67 -2.34
N ASP A 124 -12.21 8.29 -1.62
CA ASP A 124 -10.78 8.17 -1.92
C ASP A 124 -10.22 6.83 -1.42
N GLY A 125 -10.62 6.37 -0.23
CA GLY A 125 -10.23 5.06 0.31
C GLY A 125 -10.69 3.92 -0.60
N LEU A 126 -11.92 3.97 -1.11
CA LEU A 126 -12.43 2.97 -2.06
C LEU A 126 -11.70 3.02 -3.41
N GLU A 127 -11.30 4.20 -3.87
CA GLU A 127 -10.47 4.33 -5.07
C GLU A 127 -9.05 3.78 -4.86
N ILE A 128 -8.45 4.00 -3.68
CA ILE A 128 -7.14 3.44 -3.31
C ILE A 128 -7.22 1.91 -3.26
N LEU A 129 -8.27 1.34 -2.68
CA LEU A 129 -8.51 -0.10 -2.68
C LEU A 129 -8.59 -0.66 -4.11
N ASN A 130 -9.33 0.01 -4.99
CA ASN A 130 -9.39 -0.37 -6.40
C ASN A 130 -8.02 -0.30 -7.07
N GLU A 131 -7.19 0.70 -6.75
CA GLU A 131 -5.81 0.83 -7.27
C GLU A 131 -4.90 -0.30 -6.78
N PHE A 132 -5.02 -0.73 -5.52
CA PHE A 132 -4.30 -1.91 -5.01
C PHE A 132 -4.63 -3.17 -5.81
N ARG A 133 -5.92 -3.42 -6.01
CA ARG A 133 -6.38 -4.60 -6.77
C ARG A 133 -6.00 -4.52 -8.24
N ALA A 134 -6.07 -3.34 -8.85
CA ALA A 134 -5.60 -3.10 -10.21
C ALA A 134 -4.09 -3.37 -10.37
N ALA A 135 -3.31 -3.13 -9.32
CA ALA A 135 -1.87 -3.42 -9.27
C ALA A 135 -1.55 -4.90 -8.94
N GLY A 136 -2.56 -5.77 -8.79
CA GLY A 136 -2.39 -7.19 -8.53
C GLY A 136 -2.26 -7.56 -7.04
N VAL A 137 -2.53 -6.62 -6.13
CA VAL A 137 -2.59 -6.92 -4.69
C VAL A 137 -3.97 -7.51 -4.35
N PRO A 138 -4.08 -8.76 -3.88
CA PRO A 138 -5.37 -9.41 -3.61
C PRO A 138 -5.97 -8.95 -2.27
N ALA A 139 -6.14 -7.63 -2.11
CA ALA A 139 -6.55 -7.02 -0.86
C ALA A 139 -8.04 -7.23 -0.55
N THR A 140 -8.33 -7.76 0.64
CA THR A 140 -9.67 -7.79 1.24
C THR A 140 -9.85 -6.54 2.09
N SER A 141 -10.93 -5.79 1.89
CA SER A 141 -11.17 -4.57 2.65
C SER A 141 -11.66 -4.85 4.07
N LEU A 142 -11.32 -3.97 5.00
CA LEU A 142 -11.88 -3.94 6.35
C LEU A 142 -12.85 -2.77 6.47
N PHE A 143 -14.12 -3.07 6.74
CA PHE A 143 -15.17 -2.10 7.01
C PHE A 143 -15.47 -1.13 5.87
N MET A 144 -15.33 -1.54 4.59
CA MET A 144 -15.55 -0.66 3.44
C MET A 144 -16.79 -1.05 2.61
N ASP A 145 -17.82 -1.55 3.27
CA ASP A 145 -19.09 -1.94 2.67
C ASP A 145 -20.27 -1.19 3.32
N MET A 146 -21.46 -1.32 2.74
CA MET A 146 -22.65 -0.64 3.24
C MET A 146 -23.01 -1.08 4.67
N ALA A 147 -22.83 -2.35 5.02
CA ALA A 147 -23.16 -2.87 6.35
C ALA A 147 -22.25 -2.26 7.44
N ALA A 148 -20.96 -2.09 7.13
CA ALA A 148 -20.03 -1.38 7.99
C ALA A 148 -20.38 0.10 8.10
N PHE A 149 -20.79 0.74 7.00
CA PHE A 149 -21.23 2.13 7.01
C PHE A 149 -22.50 2.32 7.85
N GLU A 150 -23.48 1.43 7.77
CA GLU A 150 -24.67 1.47 8.65
C GLU A 150 -24.30 1.39 10.14
N ARG A 151 -23.29 0.58 10.46
CA ARG A 151 -22.80 0.42 11.84
C ARG A 151 -22.02 1.63 12.34
N TRP A 152 -21.14 2.19 11.53
CA TRP A 152 -20.13 3.16 11.96
C TRP A 152 -20.33 4.58 11.40
N GLY A 153 -21.25 4.77 10.46
CA GLY A 153 -21.51 6.05 9.78
C GLY A 153 -21.91 7.20 10.71
N HIS A 154 -22.47 6.88 11.89
CA HIS A 154 -22.75 7.86 12.93
C HIS A 154 -21.48 8.51 13.51
N LEU A 155 -20.33 7.85 13.40
CA LEU A 155 -19.01 8.39 13.74
C LEU A 155 -18.38 9.12 12.56
N GLY A 156 -19.09 9.47 11.49
CA GLY A 156 -18.49 10.11 10.33
C GLY A 156 -18.24 11.61 10.44
N THR A 157 -17.76 12.21 9.36
CA THR A 157 -17.62 13.65 9.12
C THR A 157 -18.00 13.98 7.66
N ASN A 158 -18.31 15.26 7.41
CA ASN A 158 -18.49 15.82 6.08
C ASN A 158 -17.37 16.80 5.73
N GLU A 159 -16.22 16.69 6.37
CA GLU A 159 -15.04 17.52 6.12
C GLU A 159 -13.85 16.68 5.68
N ASP A 160 -13.04 17.24 4.79
CA ASP A 160 -11.74 16.66 4.45
C ASP A 160 -10.70 16.92 5.56
N ARG A 161 -9.49 16.41 5.38
CA ARG A 161 -8.37 16.59 6.34
C ARG A 161 -7.96 18.06 6.58
N PHE A 162 -8.44 19.00 5.78
CA PHE A 162 -8.18 20.44 5.89
C PHE A 162 -9.40 21.21 6.41
N GLY A 163 -10.46 20.52 6.84
CA GLY A 163 -11.71 21.13 7.31
C GLY A 163 -12.59 21.66 6.18
N LYS A 164 -12.37 21.25 4.92
CA LYS A 164 -13.21 21.68 3.79
C LYS A 164 -14.40 20.75 3.64
N PRO A 165 -15.61 21.28 3.35
CA PRO A 165 -16.78 20.44 3.11
C PRO A 165 -16.57 19.43 1.98
N LEU A 166 -16.87 18.16 2.27
CA LEU A 166 -16.98 17.08 1.30
C LEU A 166 -18.31 17.21 0.55
N SER A 167 -18.26 17.09 -0.77
CA SER A 167 -19.43 17.16 -1.64
C SER A 167 -19.55 15.91 -2.49
N ALA A 168 -20.74 15.74 -3.08
CA ALA A 168 -20.91 14.82 -4.20
C ALA A 168 -19.89 15.11 -5.30
N ARG A 169 -19.46 14.06 -6.01
CA ARG A 169 -18.47 14.14 -7.08
C ARG A 169 -18.80 13.14 -8.18
N GLU A 170 -18.20 13.35 -9.35
CA GLU A 170 -18.28 12.38 -10.44
C GLU A 170 -17.60 11.07 -10.04
N GLN A 171 -18.26 9.96 -10.33
CA GLN A 171 -17.72 8.64 -10.05
C GLN A 171 -16.59 8.33 -11.03
N ARG A 172 -15.48 7.83 -10.49
CA ARG A 172 -14.38 7.30 -11.29
C ARG A 172 -14.62 5.81 -11.55
N PRO A 173 -14.06 5.24 -12.64
CA PRO A 173 -14.13 3.82 -12.87
C PRO A 173 -13.41 3.04 -11.74
N VAL A 174 -14.15 2.15 -11.08
CA VAL A 174 -13.66 1.31 -9.97
C VAL A 174 -13.96 -0.18 -10.22
N PRO A 175 -13.47 -0.76 -11.33
CA PRO A 175 -13.88 -2.09 -11.80
C PRO A 175 -13.44 -3.25 -10.90
N PHE A 176 -12.55 -3.02 -9.94
CA PHE A 176 -12.04 -4.03 -9.02
C PHE A 176 -12.66 -3.95 -7.62
N LEU A 177 -13.67 -3.09 -7.42
CA LEU A 177 -14.49 -3.14 -6.22
C LEU A 177 -15.51 -4.28 -6.31
N THR A 178 -15.78 -4.90 -5.17
CA THR A 178 -16.89 -5.84 -5.01
C THR A 178 -18.22 -5.10 -5.16
N THR A 179 -19.32 -5.85 -5.25
CA THR A 179 -20.66 -5.28 -5.33
C THR A 179 -20.99 -4.41 -4.10
N ASP A 180 -20.65 -4.88 -2.90
CA ASP A 180 -20.98 -4.16 -1.66
C ASP A 180 -20.12 -2.89 -1.47
N GLU A 181 -18.84 -2.95 -1.84
CA GLU A 181 -17.94 -1.78 -1.85
C GLU A 181 -18.38 -0.74 -2.91
N SER A 182 -18.81 -1.20 -4.09
CA SER A 182 -19.31 -0.34 -5.16
C SER A 182 -20.62 0.35 -4.77
N ALA A 183 -21.49 -0.32 -4.02
CA ALA A 183 -22.71 0.27 -3.50
C ALA A 183 -22.42 1.40 -2.51
N LEU A 184 -21.45 1.19 -1.60
CA LEU A 184 -20.98 2.26 -0.71
C LEU A 184 -20.37 3.43 -1.51
N TYR A 185 -19.49 3.16 -2.47
CA TYR A 185 -18.88 4.18 -3.33
C TYR A 185 -19.93 5.04 -4.06
N ALA A 186 -20.94 4.38 -4.63
CA ALA A 186 -22.03 5.06 -5.32
C ALA A 186 -22.82 5.98 -4.39
N GLY A 187 -23.07 5.53 -3.16
CA GLY A 187 -23.66 6.34 -2.11
C GLY A 187 -22.81 7.57 -1.79
N LEU A 188 -21.56 7.37 -1.39
CA LEU A 188 -20.65 8.43 -0.95
C LEU A 188 -20.38 9.51 -2.01
N THR A 189 -20.49 9.18 -3.29
CA THR A 189 -20.32 10.12 -4.42
C THR A 189 -21.62 10.79 -4.87
N SER A 190 -22.79 10.25 -4.49
CA SER A 190 -24.10 10.73 -4.93
C SER A 190 -24.48 12.08 -4.32
N ARG A 191 -25.21 12.91 -5.09
CA ARG A 191 -25.85 14.14 -4.60
C ARG A 191 -26.96 13.88 -3.59
N SER A 192 -27.60 12.72 -3.64
CA SER A 192 -28.70 12.33 -2.74
C SER A 192 -28.22 11.73 -1.42
N TRP A 193 -26.90 11.68 -1.18
CA TRP A 193 -26.36 11.14 0.07
C TRP A 193 -26.54 12.13 1.22
N GLU A 194 -27.31 11.70 2.22
CA GLU A 194 -27.67 12.50 3.40
C GLU A 194 -26.84 12.17 4.65
N HIS A 195 -26.01 11.14 4.59
CA HIS A 195 -25.12 10.74 5.68
C HIS A 195 -23.75 11.40 5.58
N HIS A 196 -22.89 11.14 6.57
CA HIS A 196 -21.49 11.50 6.48
C HIS A 196 -20.83 10.87 5.25
N ARG A 197 -20.01 11.64 4.54
CA ARG A 197 -19.29 11.17 3.35
C ARG A 197 -17.93 10.55 3.66
N ARG A 198 -17.52 10.58 4.92
CA ARG A 198 -16.28 10.01 5.39
C ARG A 198 -16.44 9.46 6.79
N VAL A 199 -15.97 8.24 7.02
CA VAL A 199 -15.68 7.72 8.36
C VAL A 199 -14.20 7.41 8.41
N GLU A 200 -13.47 8.17 9.22
CA GLU A 200 -12.03 7.98 9.42
C GLU A 200 -11.79 6.62 10.09
N GLN A 201 -10.83 5.86 9.57
CA GLN A 201 -10.62 4.48 10.01
C GLN A 201 -10.33 4.39 11.51
N GLU A 202 -9.57 5.35 12.08
CA GLU A 202 -9.21 5.37 13.50
C GLU A 202 -10.40 5.54 14.45
N ARG A 203 -11.58 5.88 13.93
CA ARG A 203 -12.81 5.94 14.72
C ARG A 203 -13.36 4.55 15.04
N ILE A 204 -12.94 3.52 14.30
CA ILE A 204 -13.27 2.13 14.60
C ILE A 204 -12.18 1.55 15.51
N PRO A 205 -12.52 0.98 16.68
CA PRO A 205 -11.52 0.49 17.63
C PRO A 205 -10.62 -0.60 17.05
N LEU A 206 -9.31 -0.53 17.33
CA LEU A 206 -8.32 -1.53 16.91
C LEU A 206 -8.69 -2.98 17.27
N ALA A 207 -9.30 -3.20 18.44
CA ALA A 207 -9.77 -4.51 18.84
C ALA A 207 -10.86 -5.07 17.91
N VAL A 208 -11.72 -4.20 17.37
CA VAL A 208 -12.74 -4.61 16.39
C VAL A 208 -12.08 -4.97 15.06
N ALA A 209 -11.08 -4.21 14.63
CA ALA A 209 -10.31 -4.51 13.42
C ALA A 209 -9.56 -5.84 13.53
N LEU A 210 -8.93 -6.11 14.68
CA LEU A 210 -8.31 -7.41 14.97
C LEU A 210 -9.32 -8.55 14.85
N SER A 211 -10.46 -8.46 15.54
CA SER A 211 -11.49 -9.50 15.49
C SER A 211 -12.05 -9.72 14.09
N GLN A 212 -12.13 -8.67 13.27
CA GLN A 212 -12.55 -8.80 11.88
C GLN A 212 -11.50 -9.54 11.04
N VAL A 213 -10.21 -9.22 11.20
CA VAL A 213 -9.11 -9.94 10.55
C VAL A 213 -9.14 -11.42 10.93
N GLU A 214 -9.22 -11.73 12.23
CA GLU A 214 -9.31 -13.11 12.73
C GLU A 214 -10.52 -13.85 12.13
N THR A 215 -11.68 -13.19 12.06
CA THR A 215 -12.90 -13.77 11.49
C THR A 215 -12.73 -14.07 9.99
N LEU A 216 -12.15 -13.16 9.23
CA LEU A 216 -11.95 -13.33 7.78
C LEU A 216 -10.89 -14.39 7.48
N THR A 217 -9.81 -14.44 8.26
CA THR A 217 -8.79 -15.49 8.16
C THR A 217 -9.38 -16.86 8.49
N ALA A 218 -10.20 -16.98 9.55
CA ALA A 218 -10.83 -18.24 9.93
C ALA A 218 -11.88 -18.75 8.92
N ARG A 219 -12.50 -17.85 8.15
CA ARG A 219 -13.46 -18.19 7.08
C ARG A 219 -12.81 -18.63 5.77
N ALA A 220 -11.51 -18.41 5.62
CA ALA A 220 -10.73 -18.84 4.47
C ALA A 220 -9.77 -20.01 4.80
N PRO A 221 -10.21 -21.11 5.45
CA PRO A 221 -9.29 -22.16 5.89
C PRO A 221 -8.73 -22.99 4.72
N TYR A 222 -9.22 -22.83 3.49
CA TYR A 222 -8.68 -23.48 2.29
C TYR A 222 -8.90 -22.60 1.04
N GLY A 223 -7.81 -22.25 0.35
CA GLY A 223 -7.69 -21.74 -1.02
C GLY A 223 -8.85 -20.93 -1.61
N LEU A 224 -8.72 -19.60 -1.62
CA LEU A 224 -9.50 -18.74 -2.52
C LEU A 224 -8.93 -18.85 -3.95
N GLY A 225 -9.45 -19.81 -4.70
CA GLY A 225 -9.22 -19.97 -6.14
C GLY A 225 -10.15 -19.10 -7.02
N ASP A 226 -11.25 -18.54 -6.50
CA ASP A 226 -12.33 -18.04 -7.35
C ASP A 226 -12.84 -16.63 -6.97
N ALA A 227 -11.96 -15.64 -6.86
CA ALA A 227 -12.39 -14.24 -6.77
C ALA A 227 -11.56 -13.22 -7.55
N TYR A 228 -10.47 -13.62 -8.20
CA TYR A 228 -9.69 -12.71 -9.05
C TYR A 228 -9.27 -13.43 -10.33
N PRO A 229 -9.57 -12.91 -11.54
CA PRO A 229 -8.94 -13.41 -12.74
C PRO A 229 -7.44 -13.10 -12.61
N LEU A 230 -6.64 -14.13 -12.34
CA LEU A 230 -5.19 -14.08 -12.43
C LEU A 230 -4.81 -13.72 -13.87
N ALA A 231 -4.63 -12.43 -14.12
CA ALA A 231 -4.01 -11.95 -15.35
C ALA A 231 -2.53 -12.31 -15.32
N GLY A 232 -2.14 -13.25 -16.20
CA GLY A 232 -0.75 -13.42 -16.60
C GLY A 232 0.03 -14.46 -15.78
N ARG A 233 0.16 -15.65 -16.36
CA ARG A 233 1.20 -16.62 -16.01
C ARG A 233 2.58 -15.92 -16.06
N PHE A 234 3.26 -15.82 -14.93
CA PHE A 234 4.72 -15.68 -14.95
C PHE A 234 5.31 -17.01 -15.43
N SER A 235 5.68 -17.07 -16.71
CA SER A 235 6.66 -18.05 -17.16
C SER A 235 7.98 -17.72 -16.48
N ALA A 236 8.50 -18.64 -15.69
CA ALA A 236 9.88 -18.60 -15.24
C ALA A 236 10.80 -18.49 -16.47
N PRO A 237 11.82 -17.62 -16.45
CA PRO A 237 12.87 -17.72 -17.46
C PRO A 237 13.59 -19.05 -17.27
N ASN A 238 13.67 -19.83 -18.35
CA ASN A 238 14.53 -21.00 -18.46
C ASN A 238 15.97 -20.59 -18.15
N ASP A 239 16.57 -21.19 -17.13
CA ASP A 239 18.01 -21.21 -16.95
C ASP A 239 18.65 -22.00 -18.10
N PRO A 240 19.58 -21.43 -18.89
CA PRO A 240 20.49 -22.24 -19.65
C PRO A 240 21.58 -22.76 -18.70
N VAL A 241 21.62 -24.07 -18.54
CA VAL A 241 22.78 -24.82 -18.06
C VAL A 241 23.98 -24.43 -18.94
N VAL A 242 24.92 -23.65 -18.39
CA VAL A 242 26.25 -23.49 -18.98
C VAL A 242 27.23 -24.25 -18.10
N THR A 243 27.74 -25.31 -18.70
CA THR A 243 28.80 -26.21 -18.22
C THR A 243 30.10 -25.46 -17.98
N ASN A 244 30.79 -25.82 -16.90
CA ASN A 244 32.18 -25.44 -16.62
C ASN A 244 33.10 -25.67 -17.82
N ALA A 245 33.88 -24.64 -18.17
CA ALA A 245 35.18 -24.79 -18.80
C ALA A 245 36.16 -23.85 -18.06
N LEU A 246 37.20 -24.47 -17.50
CA LEU A 246 38.41 -23.83 -17.00
C LEU A 246 39.15 -23.16 -18.17
N ASP A 247 39.69 -21.95 -17.96
CA ASP A 247 41.12 -21.64 -18.12
C ASP A 247 41.41 -20.12 -18.27
N ASP A 248 42.53 -19.74 -17.65
CA ASP A 248 43.44 -18.61 -17.90
C ASP A 248 43.06 -17.16 -17.56
N TRP A 249 43.49 -16.75 -16.35
CA TRP A 249 43.78 -15.38 -15.95
C TRP A 249 45.29 -15.08 -16.10
N PRO A 250 45.74 -14.01 -16.80
CA PRO A 250 47.15 -13.63 -16.82
C PRO A 250 47.52 -12.77 -15.58
N PRO A 251 48.75 -12.90 -15.05
CA PRO A 251 49.13 -12.27 -13.78
C PRO A 251 49.29 -10.75 -13.87
N ALA A 252 49.01 -10.09 -12.75
CA ALA A 252 49.26 -8.67 -12.53
C ALA A 252 50.77 -8.43 -12.32
N ASP A 253 51.37 -7.57 -13.15
CA ASP A 253 52.72 -7.06 -12.93
C ASP A 253 52.67 -5.73 -12.18
N HIS A 254 53.36 -5.71 -11.05
CA HIS A 254 53.82 -4.52 -10.34
C HIS A 254 55.01 -3.91 -11.09
N ALA A 255 55.03 -2.60 -11.30
CA ALA A 255 56.28 -1.85 -11.32
C ALA A 255 56.05 -0.36 -10.97
N GLU A 256 56.76 0.06 -9.93
CA GLU A 256 57.01 1.44 -9.52
C GLU A 256 57.67 2.26 -10.64
N ARG A 257 57.28 3.54 -10.74
CA ARG A 257 58.16 4.73 -10.75
C ARG A 257 57.34 6.00 -10.67
#